data_AF-A0A7C3V3I9-F1
#
_entry.id   AF-A0A7C3V3I9-F1
#
_cell.length_a   1.000
_cell.length_b   1.000
_cell.length_c   1.000
_cell.angle_alpha   90.00
_cell.angle_beta   90.00
_cell.angle_gamma   90.00
#
_symmetry.space_group_name_H-M   'P 1'
#
loop_
_entity.id
_entity.type
_entity.pdbx_description
1 polymer ?
#
loop_
_entity_poly.entity_id
_entity_poly.type
_entity_poly.pdbx_seq_one_letter_code
_entity_poly.pdbx_strand_id
1 'polypeptide(L)'
;MDEKPIPNAYAPSCLEILKAVEKYRYLSISQIQVLFGMPKYQETKKIVLQLWKSYFLERLVLTRAGTRISICYVFALSLKGARQIAQATGKENIFYLRPRAQRSTLFLEHTIFLNNFHICLELLARKRKDLRLVFWKPDKEEVKVYLNE
;
A
#
# COMPACT_ATOMS: atom_id res chain seq x y z
N MET A 1 7.37 -24.58 -9.10
CA MET A 1 8.19 -23.50 -8.50
C MET A 1 7.66 -23.28 -7.09
N ASP A 2 8.42 -23.67 -6.08
CA ASP A 2 8.01 -23.53 -4.68
C ASP A 2 7.90 -22.04 -4.30
N GLU A 3 6.67 -21.56 -4.13
CA GLU A 3 6.42 -20.20 -3.65
C GLU A 3 6.86 -20.10 -2.18
N LYS A 4 7.95 -19.36 -1.95
CA LYS A 4 8.47 -19.11 -0.60
C LYS A 4 7.37 -18.42 0.25
N PRO A 5 6.99 -18.98 1.42
CA PRO A 5 5.89 -18.48 2.22
C PRO A 5 6.18 -17.08 2.78
N ILE A 6 5.11 -16.35 3.16
CA ILE A 6 5.24 -15.04 3.79
C ILE A 6 6.13 -15.16 5.04
N PRO A 7 7.14 -14.28 5.23
CA PRO A 7 7.89 -14.22 6.48
C PRO A 7 6.94 -13.90 7.65
N ASN A 8 6.83 -14.79 8.64
CA ASN A 8 5.79 -14.72 9.68
C ASN A 8 6.28 -14.20 11.06
N ALA A 9 7.36 -13.39 11.10
CA ALA A 9 8.08 -13.14 12.36
C ALA A 9 7.93 -11.72 12.98
N TYR A 10 7.03 -10.86 12.49
CA TYR A 10 6.89 -9.48 13.02
C TYR A 10 5.42 -9.08 13.17
N ALA A 11 5.12 -8.24 14.17
CA ALA A 11 3.86 -7.49 14.29
C ALA A 11 4.06 -6.08 13.70
N PRO A 12 3.18 -5.57 12.83
CA PRO A 12 2.01 -6.25 12.22
C PRO A 12 2.43 -7.41 11.33
N SER A 13 1.56 -8.42 11.20
CA SER A 13 1.82 -9.54 10.32
C SER A 13 2.03 -9.03 8.89
N CYS A 14 2.94 -9.65 8.15
CA CYS A 14 3.18 -9.27 6.76
C CYS A 14 1.90 -9.30 5.91
N LEU A 15 0.96 -10.20 6.21
CA LEU A 15 -0.35 -10.25 5.56
C LEU A 15 -1.20 -9.01 5.83
N GLU A 16 -1.17 -8.44 7.03
CA GLU A 16 -1.89 -7.20 7.34
C GLU A 16 -1.32 -6.01 6.56
N ILE A 17 0.00 -5.93 6.40
CA ILE A 17 0.63 -4.92 5.55
C ILE A 17 0.16 -5.08 4.10
N LEU A 18 0.11 -6.30 3.57
CA LEU A 18 -0.41 -6.55 2.21
C LEU A 18 -1.87 -6.12 2.08
N LYS A 19 -2.73 -6.45 3.05
CA LYS A 19 -4.13 -6.02 3.10
C LYS A 19 -4.27 -4.49 3.19
N ALA A 20 -3.39 -3.81 3.92
CA ALA A 20 -3.37 -2.36 3.95
C ALA A 20 -2.97 -1.78 2.58
N VAL A 21 -1.92 -2.30 1.95
CA VAL A 21 -1.51 -1.86 0.61
C VAL A 21 -2.61 -2.13 -0.42
N GLU A 22 -3.35 -3.23 -0.32
CA GLU A 22 -4.53 -3.51 -1.15
C GLU A 22 -5.61 -2.44 -0.95
N LYS A 23 -5.99 -2.17 0.30
CA LYS A 23 -7.01 -1.17 0.67
C LYS A 23 -6.67 0.23 0.18
N TYR A 24 -5.43 0.67 0.36
CA TYR A 24 -5.00 2.03 0.05
C TYR A 24 -4.35 2.17 -1.34
N ARG A 25 -4.17 1.05 -2.05
CA ARG A 25 -3.47 0.87 -3.35
C ARG A 25 -1.99 1.23 -3.37
N TYR A 26 -1.63 2.35 -2.75
CA TYR A 26 -0.31 2.95 -2.75
C TYR A 26 0.02 3.50 -1.36
N LEU A 27 1.06 2.97 -0.72
CA LEU A 27 1.48 3.42 0.61
C LEU A 27 2.98 3.69 0.69
N SER A 28 3.36 4.75 1.39
CA SER A 28 4.73 4.97 1.83
C SER A 28 5.05 4.20 3.11
N ILE A 29 6.34 4.00 3.42
CA ILE A 29 6.75 3.37 4.69
C ILE A 29 6.24 4.18 5.89
N SER A 30 6.26 5.51 5.82
CA SER A 30 5.76 6.37 6.89
C SER A 30 4.27 6.18 7.15
N GLN A 31 3.46 6.03 6.09
CA GLN A 31 2.03 5.74 6.24
C GLN A 31 1.79 4.36 6.84
N ILE A 32 2.55 3.34 6.42
CA ILE A 32 2.48 1.99 7.00
C ILE A 32 2.84 2.06 8.49
N GLN A 33 3.92 2.75 8.84
CA GLN A 33 4.36 2.93 10.23
C GLN A 33 3.23 3.53 11.09
N VAL A 34 2.63 4.63 10.62
CA VAL A 34 1.56 5.34 11.32
C VAL A 34 0.31 4.47 11.44
N LEU A 35 -0.10 3.80 10.36
CA LEU A 35 -1.30 2.95 10.32
C LEU A 35 -1.25 1.80 11.33
N PHE A 36 -0.06 1.22 11.54
CA PHE A 36 0.16 0.10 12.45
C PHE A 36 0.73 0.51 13.82
N GLY A 37 0.90 1.81 14.08
CA GLY A 37 1.45 2.31 15.33
C GLY A 37 2.87 1.82 15.63
N MET A 38 3.67 1.56 14.58
CA MET A 38 5.02 1.02 14.76
C MET A 38 5.97 2.09 15.33
N PRO A 39 6.69 1.80 16.43
CA PRO A 39 7.46 2.82 17.15
C PRO A 39 8.67 3.30 16.35
N LYS A 40 9.29 2.42 15.54
CA LYS A 40 10.51 2.74 14.78
C LYS A 40 10.31 2.63 13.28
N TYR A 41 10.69 3.68 12.58
CA TYR A 41 10.68 3.71 11.12
C TYR A 41 11.57 2.61 10.51
N GLN A 42 12.73 2.32 11.10
CA GLN A 42 13.67 1.32 10.57
C GLN A 42 13.11 -0.12 10.62
N GLU A 43 12.34 -0.45 11.65
CA GLU A 43 11.68 -1.76 11.77
C GLU A 43 10.60 -1.90 10.69
N THR A 44 9.78 -0.87 10.51
CA THR A 44 8.78 -0.81 9.42
C THR A 44 9.46 -0.94 8.05
N LYS A 45 10.53 -0.18 7.81
CA LYS A 45 11.32 -0.21 6.58
C LYS A 45 11.87 -1.61 6.32
N LYS A 46 12.41 -2.30 7.32
CA LYS A 46 12.94 -3.66 7.17
C LYS A 46 11.86 -4.63 6.68
N ILE A 47 10.68 -4.62 7.29
CA ILE A 47 9.56 -5.50 6.92
C ILE A 47 9.07 -5.19 5.50
N VAL A 48 8.82 -3.91 5.19
CA VAL A 48 8.33 -3.50 3.87
C VAL A 48 9.34 -3.83 2.77
N LEU A 49 10.64 -3.60 3.01
CA LEU A 49 11.68 -3.97 2.06
C LEU A 49 11.83 -5.48 1.92
N GLN A 50 11.58 -6.28 2.96
CA GLN A 50 11.56 -7.73 2.86
C GLN A 50 10.39 -8.21 1.98
N LEU A 51 9.21 -7.61 2.12
CA LEU A 51 8.05 -7.91 1.27
C LEU A 51 8.31 -7.56 -0.19
N TRP A 52 8.91 -6.39 -0.45
CA TRP A 52 9.34 -5.98 -1.78
C TRP A 52 10.40 -6.92 -2.37
N LYS A 53 11.47 -7.24 -1.63
CA LYS A 53 12.51 -8.19 -2.06
C LYS A 53 11.98 -9.60 -2.34
N SER A 54 10.88 -9.98 -1.67
CA SER A 54 10.21 -11.26 -1.87
C SER A 54 9.11 -11.22 -2.93
N TYR A 55 9.04 -10.12 -3.69
CA TYR A 55 8.11 -9.84 -4.79
C TYR A 55 6.63 -9.79 -4.39
N PHE A 56 6.29 -9.54 -3.12
CA PHE A 56 4.89 -9.33 -2.71
C PHE A 56 4.42 -7.89 -2.91
N LEU A 57 5.36 -6.95 -3.07
CA LEU A 57 5.10 -5.55 -3.34
C LEU A 57 5.88 -5.10 -4.57
N GLU A 58 5.33 -4.14 -5.30
CA GLU A 58 6.02 -3.33 -6.28
C GLU A 58 6.46 -2.01 -5.65
N ARG A 59 7.60 -1.46 -6.09
CA ARG A 59 8.16 -0.20 -5.57
C ARG A 59 8.18 0.86 -6.66
N LEU A 60 7.50 1.97 -6.42
CA LEU A 60 7.51 3.15 -7.26
C LEU A 60 8.37 4.24 -6.64
N VAL A 61 8.98 5.05 -7.49
CA VAL A 61 9.77 6.21 -7.09
C VAL A 61 8.86 7.44 -7.14
N LEU A 62 8.78 8.15 -6.02
CA LEU A 62 8.14 9.44 -5.93
C LEU A 62 9.23 10.51 -5.73
N THR A 63 9.46 11.31 -6.77
CA THR A 63 10.36 12.46 -6.71
C THR A 63 9.57 13.69 -6.28
N ARG A 64 9.96 14.32 -5.17
CA ARG A 64 9.36 15.60 -4.77
C ARG A 64 10.27 16.74 -5.22
N ALA A 65 9.71 17.65 -6.00
CA ALA A 65 10.39 18.88 -6.36
C ALA A 65 10.39 19.84 -5.15
N GLY A 66 11.56 20.34 -4.80
CA GLY A 66 11.79 21.30 -3.73
C GLY A 66 13.18 21.92 -3.91
N THR A 67 13.68 22.66 -2.93
CA THR A 67 15.05 23.23 -2.98
C THR A 67 16.15 22.17 -3.08
N ARG A 68 15.85 20.93 -2.68
CA ARG A 68 16.64 19.72 -2.97
C ARG A 68 15.69 18.60 -3.42
N ILE A 69 16.09 17.84 -4.44
CA ILE A 69 15.35 16.66 -4.90
C ILE A 69 15.37 15.62 -3.76
N SER A 70 14.18 15.31 -3.23
CA SER A 70 14.02 14.22 -2.27
C SER A 70 13.32 13.04 -2.94
N ILE A 71 13.86 11.84 -2.72
CA ILE A 71 13.32 10.58 -3.24
C ILE A 71 12.55 9.88 -2.12
N CYS A 72 11.28 9.63 -2.36
CA CYS A 72 10.43 8.79 -1.52
C CYS A 72 10.06 7.51 -2.28
N TYR A 73 9.86 6.40 -1.57
CA TYR A 73 9.37 5.16 -2.15
C TYR A 73 7.92 4.93 -1.75
N VAL A 74 7.12 4.59 -2.74
CA VAL A 74 5.71 4.21 -2.59
C VAL A 74 5.58 2.75 -3.00
N PHE A 75 4.79 2.00 -2.26
CA PHE A 75 4.61 0.56 -2.46
C PHE A 75 3.18 0.27 -2.90
N ALA A 76 3.05 -0.59 -3.90
CA ALA A 76 1.78 -1.12 -4.39
C ALA A 76 1.82 -2.65 -4.35
N LEU A 77 0.66 -3.28 -4.42
CA LEU A 77 0.58 -4.74 -4.39
C LEU A 77 1.08 -5.32 -5.72
N SER A 78 1.89 -6.38 -5.67
CA SER A 78 2.24 -7.16 -6.86
C SER A 78 1.21 -8.25 -7.13
N LEU A 79 1.30 -8.94 -8.27
CA LEU A 79 0.48 -10.12 -8.54
C LEU A 79 0.65 -11.21 -7.47
N LYS A 80 1.88 -11.45 -7.01
CA LYS A 80 2.17 -12.43 -5.96
C LYS A 80 1.55 -12.02 -4.62
N GLY A 81 1.65 -10.73 -4.26
CA GLY A 81 0.97 -10.16 -3.10
C GLY A 81 -0.55 -10.34 -3.15
N ALA A 82 -1.15 -10.08 -4.32
CA ALA A 82 -2.58 -10.26 -4.54
C ALA A 82 -3.04 -11.70 -4.38
N ARG A 83 -2.31 -12.65 -4.99
CA ARG A 83 -2.59 -14.10 -4.82
C ARG A 83 -2.52 -14.53 -3.37
N GLN A 84 -1.55 -14.02 -2.62
CA GLN A 84 -1.40 -14.32 -1.21
C GLN A 84 -2.58 -13.81 -0.37
N ILE A 85 -3.10 -12.60 -0.67
CA ILE A 85 -4.31 -12.09 -0.01
C ILE A 85 -5.52 -12.93 -0.40
N ALA A 86 -5.68 -13.26 -1.68
CA ALA A 86 -6.78 -14.07 -2.19
C ALA A 86 -6.83 -15.44 -1.49
N GLN A 87 -5.71 -16.14 -1.42
CA GLN A 87 -5.59 -17.42 -0.69
C GLN A 87 -5.96 -17.29 0.78
N ALA A 88 -5.53 -16.21 1.45
CA ALA A 88 -5.75 -16.04 2.88
C ALA A 88 -7.17 -15.52 3.25
N THR A 89 -7.94 -15.03 2.28
CA THR A 89 -9.25 -14.39 2.55
C THR A 89 -10.40 -14.98 1.74
N GLY A 90 -10.12 -15.82 0.75
CA GLY A 90 -11.11 -16.29 -0.23
C GLY A 90 -11.62 -15.19 -1.17
N LYS A 91 -11.05 -13.97 -1.12
CA LYS A 91 -11.46 -12.87 -1.99
C LYS A 91 -10.92 -13.05 -3.40
N GLU A 92 -11.80 -12.92 -4.37
CA GLU A 92 -11.45 -12.81 -5.79
C GLU A 92 -11.23 -11.34 -6.18
N ASN A 93 -10.57 -11.10 -7.33
CA ASN A 93 -10.38 -9.76 -7.92
C ASN A 93 -9.64 -8.74 -7.03
N ILE A 94 -8.56 -9.19 -6.38
CA ILE A 94 -7.66 -8.29 -5.66
C ILE A 94 -6.91 -7.38 -6.64
N PHE A 95 -6.97 -6.07 -6.42
CA PHE A 95 -6.19 -5.10 -7.20
C PHE A 95 -4.70 -5.33 -7.01
N TYR A 96 -3.94 -5.30 -8.11
CA TYR A 96 -2.49 -5.27 -8.09
C TYR A 96 -1.95 -4.39 -9.20
N LEU A 97 -0.76 -3.84 -8.96
CA LEU A 97 -0.02 -3.10 -9.96
C LEU A 97 0.61 -4.08 -10.96
N ARG A 98 0.37 -3.84 -12.25
CA ARG A 98 1.06 -4.61 -13.29
C ARG A 98 2.58 -4.38 -13.21
N PRO A 99 3.41 -5.40 -13.45
CA PRO A 99 4.86 -5.23 -13.44
C PRO A 99 5.28 -4.08 -14.37
N ARG A 100 6.21 -3.24 -13.92
CA ARG A 100 6.73 -2.07 -14.65
C ARG A 100 5.70 -0.97 -14.98
N ALA A 101 4.47 -1.06 -14.48
CA ALA A 101 3.50 0.03 -14.63
C ALA A 101 4.04 1.29 -13.96
N GLN A 102 4.09 2.38 -14.71
CA GLN A 102 4.49 3.68 -14.19
C GLN A 102 3.26 4.48 -13.79
N ARG A 103 3.46 5.36 -12.80
CA ARG A 103 2.49 6.36 -12.38
C ARG A 103 3.21 7.70 -12.36
N SER A 104 2.55 8.74 -12.86
CA SER A 104 3.10 10.09 -12.79
C SER A 104 3.32 10.50 -11.34
N THR A 105 4.34 11.32 -11.08
CA THR A 105 4.60 11.91 -9.76
C THR A 105 3.34 12.57 -9.19
N LEU A 106 2.65 13.41 -9.98
CA LEU A 106 1.44 14.12 -9.53
C LEU A 106 0.35 13.17 -9.03
N PHE A 107 0.08 12.09 -9.78
CA PHE A 107 -0.86 11.04 -9.36
C PHE A 107 -0.46 10.42 -8.02
N LEU A 108 0.82 10.08 -7.86
CA LEU A 108 1.31 9.47 -6.62
C LEU A 108 1.22 10.46 -5.45
N GLU A 109 1.58 11.72 -5.64
CA GLU A 109 1.47 12.76 -4.59
C GLU A 109 0.02 12.95 -4.15
N HIS A 110 -0.89 13.09 -5.12
CA HIS A 110 -2.32 13.20 -4.85
C HIS A 110 -2.85 11.99 -4.08
N THR A 111 -2.50 10.79 -4.53
CA THR A 111 -2.92 9.53 -3.88
C THR A 111 -2.36 9.42 -2.46
N ILE A 112 -1.08 9.75 -2.25
CA ILE A 112 -0.47 9.76 -0.92
C ILE A 112 -1.17 10.76 -0.01
N PHE A 113 -1.55 11.94 -0.52
CA PHE A 113 -2.27 12.94 0.24
C PHE A 113 -3.67 12.46 0.67
N LEU A 114 -4.46 11.90 -0.26
CA LEU A 114 -5.75 11.29 0.04
C LEU A 114 -5.62 10.17 1.08
N ASN A 115 -4.61 9.32 0.93
CA ASN A 115 -4.35 8.23 1.88
C ASN A 115 -3.98 8.75 3.27
N ASN A 116 -3.22 9.85 3.39
CA ASN A 116 -2.95 10.46 4.69
C ASN A 116 -4.25 10.89 5.38
N PHE A 117 -5.16 11.55 4.64
CA PHE A 117 -6.44 11.96 5.19
C PHE A 117 -7.29 10.75 5.62
N HIS A 118 -7.40 9.73 4.78
CA HIS A 118 -8.13 8.51 5.10
C HIS A 118 -7.52 7.76 6.32
N ILE A 119 -6.21 7.65 6.41
CA ILE A 119 -5.52 7.03 7.55
C ILE A 119 -5.82 7.81 8.84
N CYS A 120 -5.77 9.15 8.81
CA CYS A 120 -6.11 9.96 9.98
C CYS A 120 -7.53 9.70 10.47
N LEU A 121 -8.51 9.63 9.56
CA LEU A 121 -9.90 9.30 9.92
C LEU A 121 -10.03 7.90 10.51
N GLU A 122 -9.33 6.91 9.95
CA GLU A 122 -9.34 5.55 10.48
C GLU A 122 -8.72 5.47 11.88
N LEU A 123 -7.59 6.14 12.09
CA LEU A 123 -6.95 6.19 13.40
C LEU A 123 -7.82 6.93 14.44
N LEU A 124 -8.53 7.99 14.04
CA LEU A 124 -9.49 8.68 14.89
C LEU A 124 -10.64 7.75 15.30
N ALA A 125 -11.24 7.05 14.33
CA ALA A 125 -12.31 6.09 14.59
C ALA A 125 -11.84 4.91 15.47
N ARG A 126 -10.60 4.45 15.35
CA ARG A 126 -10.03 3.42 16.26
C ARG A 126 -9.91 3.91 17.71
N LYS A 127 -9.68 5.20 17.93
CA LYS A 127 -9.55 5.79 19.28
C LYS A 127 -10.89 6.15 19.93
N ARG A 128 -11.91 6.43 19.14
CA ARG A 128 -13.22 6.91 19.61
C ARG A 128 -14.29 5.84 19.42
N LYS A 129 -14.83 5.30 20.52
CA LYS A 129 -15.86 4.24 20.50
C LYS A 129 -17.19 4.70 19.89
N ASP A 130 -17.44 6.00 19.86
CA ASP A 130 -18.66 6.63 19.34
C ASP A 130 -18.56 6.98 17.84
N LEU A 131 -17.39 6.80 17.23
CA LEU A 131 -17.17 7.06 15.82
C LEU A 131 -16.79 5.77 15.09
N ARG A 132 -17.48 5.52 13.97
CA ARG A 132 -17.13 4.44 13.06
C ARG A 132 -17.01 4.98 11.64
N LEU A 133 -15.88 4.71 10.99
CA LEU A 133 -15.75 4.91 9.55
C LEU A 133 -16.55 3.81 8.84
N VAL A 134 -17.73 4.15 8.32
CA VAL A 134 -18.66 3.18 7.71
C VAL A 134 -18.20 2.77 6.32
N PHE A 135 -17.87 3.75 5.47
CA PHE A 135 -17.49 3.51 4.08
C PHE A 135 -16.55 4.62 3.59
N TRP A 136 -15.55 4.21 2.81
CA TRP A 136 -14.68 5.12 2.06
C TRP A 136 -14.87 4.84 0.58
N LYS A 137 -15.45 5.80 -0.14
CA LYS A 137 -15.61 5.73 -1.60
C LYS A 137 -14.41 6.44 -2.23
N PRO A 138 -13.40 5.73 -2.76
CA PRO A 138 -12.41 6.39 -3.57
C PRO A 138 -13.08 6.92 -4.85
N ASP A 139 -12.55 8.00 -5.41
CA ASP A 139 -12.92 8.38 -6.77
C ASP A 139 -12.67 7.19 -7.69
N LYS A 140 -13.61 6.94 -8.61
CA LYS A 140 -13.39 5.93 -9.63
C LYS A 140 -12.13 6.35 -10.38
N GLU A 141 -11.08 5.52 -10.33
CA GLU A 141 -10.04 5.60 -11.35
C GLU A 141 -10.78 5.53 -12.69
N GLU A 142 -10.77 6.61 -13.46
CA GLU A 142 -11.06 6.52 -14.88
C GLU A 142 -9.98 5.62 -15.48
N VAL A 143 -10.21 4.31 -15.43
CA VAL A 143 -9.53 3.38 -16.32
C VAL A 143 -10.15 3.65 -17.69
N LYS A 144 -9.69 4.70 -18.38
CA LYS A 144 -9.79 4.75 -19.84
C LYS A 144 -8.86 3.65 -20.34
N VAL A 145 -9.38 2.42 -20.39
CA VAL A 145 -8.88 1.43 -21.33
C VAL A 145 -9.25 2.00 -22.69
N TYR A 146 -8.31 2.68 -23.34
CA TYR A 146 -8.39 2.81 -24.78
C TYR A 146 -8.20 1.40 -25.33
N LEU A 147 -9.33 0.70 -25.57
CA LEU A 147 -9.39 -0.24 -26.68
C LEU A 147 -9.50 0.65 -27.91
N ASN A 148 -8.54 0.50 -28.83
CA ASN A 148 -8.59 0.79 -30.26
C ASN A 148 -7.30 0.19 -30.81
N GLU A 149 -7.38 -1.10 -31.18
CA GLU A 149 -7.31 -1.62 -32.57
C GLU A 149 -5.88 -1.97 -32.97
#